data_AF-A0A1Q8QD47-F1
#
_entry.id   AF-A0A1Q8QD47-F1
#
_cell.length_a   1.000
_cell.length_b   1.000
_cell.length_c   1.000
_cell.angle_alpha   90.00
_cell.angle_beta   90.00
_cell.angle_gamma   90.00
#
_symmetry.space_group_name_H-M   'P 1'
#
loop_
_entity.id
_entity.type
_entity.pdbx_description
1 polymer ?
#
loop_
_entity_poly.entity_id
_entity_poly.type
_entity_poly.pdbx_seq_one_letter_code
_entity_poly.pdbx_strand_id
1 'polypeptide(L)' 'MSFTVQTPSPATEEPRFDCIFCEKPALVSSEAARTEATRTVEVFCRHCGARKTMATRKSADAAQWELAD' A
#
# COMPACT_ATOMS: atom_id res chain seq x y z
N MET A 1 8.71 -3.47 -9.25
CA MET A 1 7.56 -3.43 -8.30
C MET A 1 6.30 -3.07 -9.10
N SER A 2 5.12 -3.57 -8.73
CA SER A 2 3.87 -3.38 -9.52
C SER A 2 2.95 -2.26 -8.99
N PHE A 3 3.15 -1.87 -7.72
CA PHE A 3 2.38 -0.84 -7.02
C PHE A 3 3.31 0.02 -6.17
N THR A 4 2.88 1.25 -5.87
CA THR A 4 3.54 2.17 -4.95
C THR A 4 2.55 2.68 -3.91
N VAL A 5 3.03 3.10 -2.74
CA VAL A 5 2.22 3.80 -1.74
C VAL A 5 2.01 5.24 -2.19
N GLN A 6 0.78 5.75 -2.07
CA GLN A 6 0.46 7.15 -2.37
C GLN A 6 1.23 8.09 -1.44
N THR A 7 1.69 9.23 -1.95
CA THR A 7 2.36 10.25 -1.14
C THR A 7 1.54 11.53 -1.18
N PRO A 8 1.09 12.07 -0.03
CA PRO A 8 1.30 11.56 1.33
C PRO A 8 0.41 10.36 1.67
N SER A 9 0.93 9.43 2.49
CA SER A 9 0.14 8.36 3.11
C SER A 9 0.27 8.46 4.63
N PRO A 10 -0.54 9.29 5.31
CA PRO A 10 -0.43 9.51 6.75
C PRO A 10 -0.74 8.23 7.53
N ALA A 11 -0.02 8.01 8.63
CA ALA A 11 -0.16 6.81 9.47
C ALA A 11 -1.49 6.78 10.27
N THR A 12 -2.21 7.90 10.30
CA THR A 12 -3.57 8.01 10.86
C THR A 12 -4.64 7.42 9.95
N GLU A 13 -4.32 7.18 8.68
CA GLU A 13 -5.19 6.55 7.69
C GLU A 13 -4.63 5.19 7.24
N GLU A 14 -5.43 4.48 6.46
CA GLU A 14 -5.01 3.26 5.79
C GLU A 14 -4.10 3.59 4.59
N PRO A 15 -3.02 2.82 4.35
CA PRO A 15 -2.15 3.08 3.21
C PRO A 15 -2.90 2.85 1.90
N ARG A 16 -2.83 3.85 1.02
CA ARG A 16 -3.40 3.80 -0.33
C ARG A 16 -2.30 3.48 -1.34
N PHE A 17 -2.67 2.82 -2.41
CA PHE A 17 -1.71 2.35 -3.40
C PHE A 17 -2.09 2.81 -4.80
N ASP A 18 -1.09 3.12 -5.62
CA ASP A 18 -1.24 3.34 -7.04
C ASP A 18 -0.58 2.23 -7.83
N CYS A 19 -1.20 1.87 -8.95
CA CYS A 19 -0.64 0.93 -9.90
C CYS A 19 0.41 1.62 -10.78
N ILE A 20 1.64 1.10 -10.79
CA ILE A 20 2.73 1.70 -11.57
C ILE A 20 2.50 1.56 -13.09
N PHE A 21 1.70 0.58 -13.52
CA PHE A 21 1.46 0.34 -14.96
C PHE A 21 0.44 1.29 -15.58
N CYS A 22 -0.54 1.76 -14.82
CA CYS A 22 -1.61 2.60 -15.36
C CYS A 22 -1.82 3.89 -14.58
N GLU A 23 -0.97 4.14 -13.57
CA GLU A 23 -0.95 5.37 -12.75
C GLU A 23 -2.32 5.68 -12.12
N LYS A 24 -3.12 4.64 -11.90
CA LYS A 24 -4.45 4.73 -11.30
C LYS A 24 -4.46 4.16 -9.88
N PRO A 25 -5.37 4.66 -9.03
CA PRO A 25 -5.59 4.11 -7.71
C PRO A 25 -5.87 2.61 -7.78
N ALA A 26 -5.08 1.85 -7.03
CA ALA A 26 -5.30 0.44 -6.79
C ALA A 26 -6.17 0.26 -5.54
N LEU A 27 -6.91 -0.84 -5.50
CA LEU A 27 -7.77 -1.18 -4.38
C LEU A 27 -7.07 -2.18 -3.46
N VAL A 28 -7.30 -2.03 -2.16
CA VAL A 28 -6.96 -3.07 -1.19
C VAL A 28 -8.06 -4.13 -1.23
N SER A 29 -7.69 -5.35 -1.57
CA SER A 29 -8.61 -6.49 -1.68
C SER A 29 -8.79 -7.21 -0.34
N SER A 30 -7.67 -7.47 0.34
CA SER A 30 -7.65 -8.25 1.58
C SER A 30 -6.51 -7.81 2.49
N GLU A 31 -6.69 -7.91 3.80
CA GLU A 31 -5.62 -7.74 4.78
C GLU A 31 -5.02 -9.11 5.12
N ALA A 32 -3.72 -9.28 4.88
CA ALA A 32 -3.00 -10.53 5.17
C ALA A 32 -2.41 -10.51 6.59
N ALA A 33 -1.91 -9.36 7.04
CA ALA A 33 -1.37 -9.18 8.38
C ALA A 33 -1.38 -7.70 8.79
N ARG A 34 -1.58 -7.43 10.08
CA ARG A 34 -1.52 -6.07 10.64
C ARG A 34 -0.88 -6.08 12.02
N THR A 35 0.03 -5.15 12.25
CA THR A 35 0.62 -4.83 13.55
C THR A 35 0.53 -3.32 13.80
N GLU A 36 1.06 -2.84 14.93
CA GLU A 36 1.11 -1.40 15.24
C GLU A 36 1.99 -0.60 14.28
N ALA A 37 3.03 -1.22 13.71
CA ALA A 37 4.03 -0.56 12.88
C ALA A 37 4.07 -1.09 11.43
N THR A 38 3.43 -2.23 11.15
CA THR A 38 3.44 -2.85 9.81
C THR A 38 2.05 -3.26 9.37
N ARG A 39 1.84 -3.24 8.07
CA ARG A 39 0.58 -3.67 7.44
C ARG A 39 0.88 -4.38 6.14
N THR A 40 0.33 -5.57 5.96
CA THR A 40 0.48 -6.39 4.76
C THR A 40 -0.88 -6.63 4.16
N VAL A 41 -1.07 -6.15 2.94
CA VAL A 41 -2.36 -6.18 2.24
C VAL A 41 -2.20 -6.69 0.83
N GLU A 42 -3.23 -7.35 0.30
CA GLU A 42 -3.32 -7.67 -1.12
C GLU A 42 -3.89 -6.46 -1.86
N VAL A 43 -3.17 -5.99 -2.86
CA VAL A 43 -3.54 -4.83 -3.69
C VAL A 43 -3.85 -5.30 -5.10
N PHE A 44 -4.93 -4.77 -5.67
CA PHE A 44 -5.41 -5.09 -7.00
C PHE A 44 -5.79 -3.84 -7.79
N CYS A 45 -5.35 -3.74 -9.05
CA CYS A 45 -5.78 -2.71 -9.97
C CYS A 45 -6.92 -3.21 -10.86
N ARG A 46 -8.09 -2.58 -10.75
CA ARG A 46 -9.24 -2.87 -11.62
C ARG A 46 -9.03 -2.52 -13.09
N HIS A 47 -8.08 -1.63 -13.40
CA HIS A 47 -7.88 -1.11 -14.76
C HIS A 47 -6.97 -2.00 -15.60
N CYS A 48 -5.86 -2.49 -15.02
CA CYS A 48 -4.91 -3.34 -15.73
C CYS A 48 -4.93 -4.81 -15.28
N GLY A 49 -5.71 -5.14 -14.25
CA GLY A 49 -5.83 -6.50 -13.72
C GLY A 49 -4.64 -6.96 -12.86
N ALA A 50 -3.65 -6.11 -12.60
CA ALA A 50 -2.51 -6.46 -11.76
C ALA A 50 -2.96 -6.73 -10.32
N ARG A 51 -2.37 -7.73 -9.66
CA ARG A 51 -2.55 -8.01 -8.23
C ARG A 51 -1.21 -8.32 -7.58
N LYS A 52 -0.98 -7.87 -6.35
CA LYS A 52 0.23 -8.19 -5.58
C LYS A 52 0.00 -7.96 -4.09
N THR A 53 0.61 -8.80 -3.25
CA THR A 53 0.77 -8.52 -1.82
C THR A 53 1.79 -7.41 -1.61
N MET A 54 1.39 -6.37 -0.88
CA MET A 54 2.19 -5.21 -0.53
C MET A 54 2.35 -5.15 0.98
N ALA A 55 3.59 -5.03 1.44
CA ALA A 55 3.90 -4.74 2.83
C ALA A 55 4.26 -3.27 2.97
N THR A 56 3.68 -2.61 3.97
CA THR A 56 3.98 -1.24 4.35
C THR A 56 4.38 -1.19 5.81
N ARG A 57 5.28 -0.29 6.15
CA ARG A 57 5.67 0.01 7.53
C ARG A 57 5.48 1.49 7.82
N LYS A 58 5.27 1.83 9.08
CA LYS A 58 5.36 3.22 9.52
C LYS A 58 6.81 3.70 9.36
N SER A 59 6.97 4.94 8.91
CA SER A 59 8.25 5.64 8.88
C SER A 59 8.83 5.77 10.29
N ALA A 60 10.10 6.17 10.41
CA ALA A 60 10.79 6.29 11.70
C ALA A 60 10.06 7.23 12.68
N ASP A 61 9.47 8.30 12.17
CA ASP A 61 8.67 9.26 12.96
C ASP A 61 7.22 8.81 13.21
N ALA A 62 6.87 7.60 12.79
CA ALA A 62 5.52 7.01 12.85
C ALA A 62 4.42 7.86 12.17
N ALA A 63 4.79 8.85 11.36
CA ALA A 63 3.86 9.81 10.77
C ALA A 63 3.25 9.36 9.44
N GLN A 64 3.93 8.49 8.69
CA GLN A 64 3.54 8.07 7.34
C GLN A 64 3.75 6.57 7.14
N TRP A 65 3.00 5.99 6.22
CA TRP A 65 3.24 4.65 5.69
C TRP A 65 4.20 4.70 4.52
N GLU A 66 5.16 3.78 4.52
CA GLU A 66 6.16 3.59 3.48
C GLU A 66 6.15 2.12 3.05
N LEU A 67 6.65 1.83 1.85
CA LEU A 67 6.86 0.44 1.44
C LEU A 67 7.87 -0.23 2.39
N ALA A 68 7.53 -1.41 2.88
CA ALA A 68 8.51 -2.28 3.51
C ALA A 68 9.26 -3.02 2.40
N ASP A 69 10.57 -2.77 2.29
CA ASP A 69 11.48 -3.43 1.35
C ASP A 69 11.59 -4.94 1.63
#